data_AF-A0A6J4PDX0-F1
#
_entry.id   AF-A0A6J4PDX0-F1
#
_cell.length_a   1.000
_cell.length_b   1.000
_cell.length_c   1.000
_cell.angle_alpha   90.00
_cell.angle_beta   90.00
_cell.angle_gamma   90.00
#
_symmetry.space_group_name_H-M   'P 1'
#
loop_
_entity.id
_entity.type
_entity.pdbx_description
1 polymer ?
#
loop_
_entity_poly.entity_id
_entity_poly.type
_entity_poly.pdbx_seq_one_letter_code
_entity_poly.pdbx_strand_id
1 'polypeptide(L)'
;DNVESVHQRLTKDHDIDHSLKDLMVWREEETLATEIIANITKGYGHFAMVSRGRDVPTTQTIYRLMFERHRKKVYPSFPMSHVMDLPDTLAEIGRFKAALNEHFITYDPADVDEFVLHMNALKALEAGETTMQARAADGMVTLKTADVAQISGDIMGQIYARDFKMVDQSDMIVSLVPELPNGKPGLSSGVERELHHAFEGGKEVYVIWACRGTPSPFITETATRVFRSTEEAIEHFRAKGYVS
;
A
#
# COMPACT_ATOMS: atom_id res chain seq x y z
N ASP A 1 8.40 5.12 -5.00
CA ASP A 1 9.41 4.04 -4.88
C ASP A 1 9.98 4.06 -3.47
N ASN A 2 10.57 2.97 -3.00
CA ASN A 2 11.23 2.92 -1.68
C ASN A 2 12.53 3.75 -1.70
N VAL A 3 12.80 4.49 -0.63
CA VAL A 3 13.92 5.44 -0.55
C VAL A 3 15.28 4.78 -0.76
N GLU A 4 15.51 3.58 -0.23
CA GLU A 4 16.77 2.85 -0.39
C GLU A 4 17.00 2.40 -1.84
N SER A 5 15.92 2.15 -2.59
CA SER A 5 15.99 1.78 -4.00
C SER A 5 16.29 2.99 -4.89
N VAL A 6 15.76 4.16 -4.55
CA VAL A 6 16.10 5.43 -5.22
C VAL A 6 17.57 5.79 -4.95
N HIS A 7 17.99 5.72 -3.68
CA HIS A 7 19.36 5.97 -3.27
C HIS A 7 20.37 5.06 -3.98
N GLN A 8 20.09 3.76 -4.07
CA GLN A 8 20.93 2.80 -4.77
C GLN A 8 21.14 3.19 -6.24
N ARG A 9 20.07 3.55 -6.96
CA ARG A 9 20.17 3.92 -8.38
C ARG A 9 20.90 5.24 -8.60
N LEU A 10 20.62 6.25 -7.79
CA LEU A 10 21.31 7.54 -7.89
C LEU A 10 22.81 7.39 -7.60
N THR A 11 23.19 6.56 -6.63
CA THR A 11 24.60 6.32 -6.30
C THR A 11 25.32 5.49 -7.37
N LYS A 12 24.60 4.61 -8.06
CA LYS A 12 25.17 3.70 -9.08
C LYS A 12 25.29 4.35 -10.45
N ASP A 13 24.25 5.03 -10.90
CA ASP A 13 24.08 5.47 -12.28
C ASP A 13 24.32 6.98 -12.49
N HIS A 14 24.43 7.75 -11.39
CA HIS A 14 24.54 9.21 -11.43
C HIS A 14 25.59 9.75 -10.44
N ASP A 15 26.09 10.96 -10.69
CA ASP A 15 27.02 11.68 -9.80
C ASP A 15 26.29 12.88 -9.18
N ILE A 16 25.28 12.56 -8.36
CA ILE A 16 24.45 13.56 -7.67
C ILE A 16 24.66 13.36 -6.17
N ASP A 17 25.22 14.37 -5.51
CA ASP A 17 25.31 14.40 -4.05
C ASP A 17 23.89 14.56 -3.46
N HIS A 18 23.51 13.66 -2.57
CA HIS A 18 22.19 13.64 -1.96
C HIS A 18 22.21 12.87 -0.64
N SER A 19 21.34 13.28 0.28
CA SER A 19 21.01 12.53 1.50
C SER A 19 19.71 11.75 1.32
N LEU A 20 19.46 10.78 2.21
CA LEU A 20 18.14 10.12 2.26
C LEU A 20 17.02 11.14 2.56
N LYS A 21 17.32 12.20 3.32
CA LYS A 21 16.36 13.27 3.62
C LYS A 21 15.97 14.04 2.35
N ASP A 22 16.92 14.33 1.47
CA ASP A 22 16.65 14.99 0.19
C ASP A 22 15.69 14.14 -0.66
N LEU A 23 15.90 12.82 -0.70
CA LEU A 23 15.01 11.90 -1.43
C LEU A 23 13.58 11.90 -0.89
N MET A 24 13.41 12.00 0.43
CA MET A 24 12.08 12.09 1.05
C MET A 24 11.37 13.39 0.62
N VAL A 25 12.09 14.51 0.59
CA VAL A 25 11.56 15.82 0.18
C VAL A 25 11.24 15.82 -1.32
N TRP A 26 12.17 15.37 -2.17
CA TRP A 26 11.97 15.33 -3.62
C TRP A 26 10.76 14.48 -4.02
N ARG A 27 10.52 13.36 -3.31
CA ARG A 27 9.33 12.52 -3.55
C ARG A 27 8.03 13.27 -3.28
N GLU A 28 7.96 14.07 -2.21
CA GLU A 28 6.79 14.89 -1.91
C GLU A 28 6.61 16.00 -2.94
N GLU A 29 7.69 16.70 -3.29
CA GLU A 29 7.68 17.78 -4.27
C GLU A 29 7.28 17.29 -5.67
N GLU A 30 7.82 16.16 -6.12
CA GLU A 30 7.47 15.52 -7.39
C GLU A 30 5.98 15.16 -7.43
N THR A 31 5.49 14.54 -6.36
CA THR A 31 4.08 14.14 -6.25
C THR A 31 3.16 15.36 -6.31
N LEU A 32 3.46 16.39 -5.53
CA LEU A 32 2.66 17.63 -5.45
C LEU A 32 2.69 18.40 -6.78
N ALA A 33 3.87 18.63 -7.35
CA ALA A 33 4.02 19.37 -8.60
C ALA A 33 3.30 18.66 -9.75
N THR A 34 3.42 17.33 -9.84
CA THR A 34 2.76 16.53 -10.87
C THR A 34 1.24 16.59 -10.72
N GLU A 35 0.71 16.50 -9.50
CA GLU A 35 -0.72 16.63 -9.23
C GLU A 35 -1.25 18.02 -9.59
N ILE A 36 -0.53 19.08 -9.25
CA ILE A 36 -0.89 20.45 -9.62
C ILE A 36 -0.95 20.60 -11.15
N ILE A 37 0.06 20.12 -11.87
CA ILE A 37 0.10 20.19 -13.34
C ILE A 37 -1.06 19.39 -13.95
N ALA A 38 -1.35 18.20 -13.45
CA ALA A 38 -2.47 17.38 -13.91
C ALA A 38 -3.82 18.09 -13.69
N ASN A 39 -4.01 18.75 -12.54
CA ASN A 39 -5.22 19.51 -12.23
C ASN A 39 -5.37 20.80 -13.07
N ILE A 40 -4.26 21.49 -13.36
CA ILE A 40 -4.26 22.70 -14.21
C ILE A 40 -4.60 22.35 -15.66
N THR A 41 -4.13 21.21 -16.17
CA THR A 41 -4.32 20.77 -17.56
C THR A 41 -5.70 20.15 -17.84
N LYS A 42 -6.69 20.39 -16.96
CA LYS A 42 -8.12 20.00 -17.01
C LYS A 42 -8.57 19.23 -18.26
N GLY A 43 -8.92 17.96 -18.08
CA GLY A 43 -9.47 17.10 -19.14
C GLY A 43 -8.43 16.40 -20.01
N TYR A 44 -7.19 16.89 -20.04
CA TYR A 44 -6.04 16.21 -20.67
C TYR A 44 -5.09 15.59 -19.64
N GLY A 45 -5.01 16.18 -18.44
CA GLY A 45 -4.24 15.67 -17.31
C GLY A 45 -5.00 14.62 -16.51
N HIS A 46 -4.35 13.49 -16.25
CA HIS A 46 -4.76 12.52 -15.23
C HIS A 46 -3.58 12.29 -14.29
N PHE A 47 -3.84 12.35 -12.98
CA PHE A 47 -2.87 12.00 -11.98
C PHE A 47 -3.16 10.59 -11.45
N ALA A 48 -2.13 9.77 -11.32
CA ALA A 48 -2.18 8.50 -10.61
C ALA A 48 -0.84 8.28 -9.90
N MET A 49 -0.89 8.04 -8.60
CA MET A 49 0.27 7.62 -7.84
C MET A 49 0.37 6.10 -7.88
N VAL A 50 1.49 5.58 -8.41
CA VAL A 50 1.71 4.14 -8.56
C VAL A 50 3.08 3.81 -7.97
N SER A 51 3.13 2.80 -7.11
CA SER A 51 4.37 2.21 -6.62
C SER A 51 5.15 1.60 -7.80
N ARG A 52 6.48 1.51 -7.74
CA ARG A 52 7.24 0.78 -8.77
C ARG A 52 7.13 -0.75 -8.61
N GLY A 53 6.63 -1.21 -7.48
CA GLY A 53 6.60 -2.61 -7.07
C GLY A 53 7.90 -3.01 -6.36
N ARG A 54 7.78 -3.94 -5.39
CA ARG A 54 8.92 -4.46 -4.63
C ARG A 54 9.46 -5.77 -5.22
N ASP A 55 8.62 -6.80 -5.26
CA ASP A 55 8.98 -8.11 -5.81
C ASP A 55 8.52 -8.26 -7.27
N VAL A 56 7.37 -7.66 -7.60
CA VAL A 56 6.80 -7.67 -8.96
C VAL A 56 6.58 -6.24 -9.42
N PRO A 57 7.08 -5.85 -10.60
CA PRO A 57 6.84 -4.52 -11.14
C PRO A 57 5.34 -4.25 -11.40
N THR A 58 4.88 -3.05 -11.09
CA THR A 58 3.48 -2.60 -11.33
C THR A 58 3.16 -2.30 -12.80
N THR A 59 3.93 -2.86 -13.73
CA THR A 59 3.76 -2.70 -15.18
C THR A 59 2.35 -3.02 -15.65
N GLN A 60 1.72 -4.06 -15.09
CA GLN A 60 0.33 -4.41 -15.38
C GLN A 60 -0.65 -3.34 -14.91
N THR A 61 -0.47 -2.78 -13.70
CA THR A 61 -1.29 -1.67 -13.18
C THR A 61 -1.19 -0.45 -14.11
N ILE A 62 0.01 -0.11 -14.55
CA ILE A 62 0.24 0.99 -15.50
C ILE A 62 -0.45 0.72 -16.84
N TYR A 63 -0.28 -0.49 -17.40
CA TYR A 63 -0.94 -0.89 -18.63
C TYR A 63 -2.47 -0.74 -18.53
N ARG A 64 -3.07 -1.23 -17.44
CA ARG A 64 -4.52 -1.13 -17.26
C ARG A 64 -5.00 0.31 -17.07
N LEU A 65 -4.24 1.15 -16.36
CA LEU A 65 -4.54 2.58 -16.24
C LEU A 65 -4.54 3.29 -17.60
N MET A 66 -3.65 2.89 -18.51
CA MET A 66 -3.56 3.48 -19.84
C MET A 66 -4.63 2.94 -20.79
N PHE A 67 -4.85 1.62 -20.81
CA PHE A 67 -5.57 0.92 -21.88
C PHE A 67 -6.84 0.17 -21.45
N GLU A 68 -7.03 -0.10 -20.16
CA GLU A 68 -8.18 -0.84 -19.62
C GLU A 68 -9.02 0.01 -18.65
N ARG A 69 -9.21 1.29 -18.98
CA ARG A 69 -9.89 2.31 -18.14
C ARG A 69 -11.33 1.97 -17.73
N HIS A 70 -11.93 0.95 -18.32
CA HIS A 70 -13.26 0.45 -17.97
C HIS A 70 -13.25 -0.35 -16.66
N ARG A 71 -12.09 -0.88 -16.23
CA ARG A 71 -11.96 -1.60 -14.97
C ARG A 71 -12.02 -0.64 -13.79
N LYS A 72 -12.70 -1.07 -12.72
CA LYS A 72 -12.70 -0.35 -11.45
C LYS A 72 -11.31 -0.35 -10.81
N LYS A 73 -10.99 0.76 -10.16
CA LYS A 73 -9.79 0.95 -9.35
C LYS A 73 -10.07 0.57 -7.91
N VAL A 74 -9.23 -0.27 -7.32
CA VAL A 74 -9.43 -0.84 -5.99
C VAL A 74 -8.21 -0.61 -5.13
N TYR A 75 -8.45 -0.19 -3.89
CA TYR A 75 -7.47 -0.27 -2.81
C TYR A 75 -7.71 -1.55 -2.01
N PRO A 76 -6.82 -2.57 -2.09
CA PRO A 76 -6.87 -3.71 -1.19
C PRO A 76 -6.32 -3.32 0.19
N SER A 77 -7.14 -3.47 1.22
CA SER A 77 -6.76 -3.28 2.62
C SER A 77 -6.64 -4.64 3.32
N PHE A 78 -5.61 -4.84 4.13
CA PHE A 78 -5.36 -6.09 4.85
C PHE A 78 -4.35 -5.84 5.97
N PRO A 79 -4.32 -6.67 7.03
CA PRO A 79 -3.31 -6.52 8.07
C PRO A 79 -1.91 -6.75 7.49
N MET A 80 -1.03 -5.76 7.65
CA MET A 80 0.39 -5.87 7.27
C MET A 80 1.26 -6.12 8.51
N SER A 81 1.00 -5.39 9.60
CA SER A 81 1.70 -5.54 10.87
C SER A 81 1.25 -6.82 11.60
N HIS A 82 2.19 -7.51 12.26
CA HIS A 82 1.95 -8.71 13.09
C HIS A 82 1.50 -9.99 12.35
N VAL A 83 1.47 -10.00 11.02
CA VAL A 83 1.18 -11.21 10.22
C VAL A 83 2.40 -11.74 9.45
N MET A 84 3.56 -11.07 9.54
CA MET A 84 4.78 -11.45 8.81
C MET A 84 5.27 -12.86 9.12
N ASP A 85 5.04 -13.34 10.34
CA ASP A 85 5.44 -14.68 10.79
C ASP A 85 4.31 -15.72 10.69
N LEU A 86 3.20 -15.39 10.01
CA LEU A 86 2.00 -16.22 9.89
C LEU A 86 1.80 -16.69 8.43
N PRO A 87 2.38 -17.83 8.01
CA PRO A 87 2.40 -18.25 6.61
C PRO A 87 1.00 -18.50 6.03
N ASP A 88 0.07 -19.06 6.82
CA ASP A 88 -1.29 -19.33 6.36
C ASP A 88 -2.07 -18.03 6.12
N THR A 89 -1.91 -17.04 7.00
CA THR A 89 -2.50 -15.70 6.86
C THR A 89 -1.91 -14.97 5.65
N LEU A 90 -0.59 -15.03 5.46
CA LEU A 90 0.07 -14.47 4.27
C LEU A 90 -0.41 -15.12 2.98
N ALA A 91 -0.61 -16.44 2.98
CA ALA A 91 -1.15 -17.17 1.83
C ALA A 91 -2.60 -16.76 1.52
N GLU A 92 -3.42 -16.51 2.54
CA GLU A 92 -4.77 -15.98 2.39
C GLU A 92 -4.78 -14.57 1.80
N ILE A 93 -3.96 -13.66 2.34
CA ILE A 93 -3.76 -12.30 1.79
C ILE A 93 -3.30 -12.39 0.33
N GLY A 94 -2.37 -13.30 0.01
CA GLY A 94 -1.90 -13.54 -1.34
C GLY A 94 -3.02 -13.96 -2.31
N ARG A 95 -3.88 -14.90 -1.90
CA ARG A 95 -5.07 -15.31 -2.70
C ARG A 95 -6.05 -14.16 -2.90
N PHE A 96 -6.32 -13.41 -1.84
CA PHE A 96 -7.18 -12.22 -1.88
C PHE A 96 -6.66 -11.18 -2.88
N LYS A 97 -5.38 -10.83 -2.79
CA LYS A 97 -4.71 -9.91 -3.71
C LYS A 97 -4.76 -10.42 -5.14
N ALA A 98 -4.47 -11.70 -5.36
CA ALA A 98 -4.51 -12.31 -6.69
C ALA A 98 -5.91 -12.22 -7.32
N ALA A 99 -6.96 -12.52 -6.55
CA ALA A 99 -8.34 -12.42 -7.02
C ALA A 99 -8.72 -10.99 -7.42
N LEU A 100 -8.31 -9.98 -6.64
CA LEU A 100 -8.55 -8.59 -7.02
C LEU A 100 -7.71 -8.17 -8.25
N ASN A 101 -6.44 -8.57 -8.30
CA ASN A 101 -5.55 -8.31 -9.42
C ASN A 101 -6.00 -8.98 -10.72
N GLU A 102 -6.82 -10.03 -10.68
CA GLU A 102 -7.38 -10.63 -11.89
C GLU A 102 -8.38 -9.70 -12.57
N HIS A 103 -9.18 -8.99 -11.79
CA HIS A 103 -10.34 -8.24 -12.31
C HIS A 103 -10.19 -6.71 -12.28
N PHE A 104 -9.36 -6.16 -11.40
CA PHE A 104 -9.32 -4.71 -11.12
C PHE A 104 -7.99 -4.05 -11.44
N ILE A 105 -7.99 -2.72 -11.43
CA ILE A 105 -6.76 -1.92 -11.31
C ILE A 105 -6.49 -1.75 -9.82
N THR A 106 -5.41 -2.31 -9.32
CA THR A 106 -5.14 -2.35 -7.88
C THR A 106 -4.01 -1.40 -7.48
N TYR A 107 -4.25 -0.66 -6.41
CA TYR A 107 -3.25 0.19 -5.75
C TYR A 107 -2.87 -0.44 -4.42
N ASP A 108 -1.89 -1.33 -4.47
CA ASP A 108 -1.52 -2.18 -3.34
C ASP A 108 -0.51 -1.49 -2.41
N PRO A 109 -0.85 -1.26 -1.13
CA PRO A 109 0.07 -0.63 -0.19
C PRO A 109 1.31 -1.47 0.09
N ALA A 110 1.24 -2.81 -0.07
CA ALA A 110 2.37 -3.70 0.18
C ALA A 110 3.48 -3.62 -0.89
N ASP A 111 3.26 -2.90 -1.99
CA ASP A 111 4.30 -2.65 -3.00
C ASP A 111 5.39 -1.69 -2.53
N VAL A 112 5.19 -1.02 -1.39
CA VAL A 112 6.16 -0.10 -0.76
C VAL A 112 6.25 -0.44 0.73
N ASP A 113 7.41 -0.90 1.20
CA ASP A 113 7.60 -1.38 2.57
C ASP A 113 8.81 -0.72 3.24
N GLU A 114 8.71 0.59 3.39
CA GLU A 114 9.67 1.41 4.13
C GLU A 114 9.50 1.24 5.65
N PHE A 115 8.42 0.62 6.10
CA PHE A 115 8.25 0.28 7.51
C PHE A 115 9.30 -0.73 7.96
N VAL A 116 9.60 -1.75 7.15
CA VAL A 116 10.71 -2.68 7.44
C VAL A 116 12.05 -1.96 7.49
N LEU A 117 12.30 -1.00 6.59
CA LEU A 117 13.52 -0.19 6.61
C LEU A 117 13.65 0.58 7.94
N HIS A 118 12.56 1.24 8.36
CA HIS A 118 12.49 1.94 9.64
C HIS A 118 12.74 0.99 10.83
N MET A 119 12.05 -0.14 10.90
CA MET A 119 12.20 -1.11 11.99
C MET A 119 13.62 -1.68 12.09
N ASN A 120 14.25 -1.94 10.94
CA ASN A 120 15.63 -2.43 10.91
C ASN A 120 16.62 -1.36 11.40
N ALA A 121 16.38 -0.08 11.09
CA ALA A 121 17.21 1.01 11.59
C ALA A 121 17.12 1.17 13.11
N LEU A 122 15.92 1.07 13.70
CA LEU A 122 15.75 1.12 15.15
C LEU A 122 16.49 -0.04 15.84
N LYS A 123 16.37 -1.27 15.33
CA LYS A 123 17.09 -2.43 15.86
C LYS A 123 18.61 -2.27 15.77
N ALA A 124 19.11 -1.77 14.65
CA ALA A 124 20.54 -1.52 14.45
C ALA A 124 21.06 -0.44 15.41
N LEU A 125 20.28 0.63 15.67
CA LEU A 125 20.63 1.65 16.67
C LEU A 125 20.71 1.06 18.09
N GLU A 126 19.72 0.24 18.47
CA GLU A 126 19.69 -0.43 19.77
C GLU A 126 20.89 -1.37 19.95
N ALA A 127 21.33 -2.02 18.87
CA ALA A 127 22.52 -2.87 18.84
C ALA A 127 23.85 -2.09 18.77
N GLY A 128 23.82 -0.76 18.61
CA GLY A 128 25.01 0.08 18.45
C GLY A 128 25.70 -0.05 17.08
N GLU A 129 25.00 -0.57 16.07
CA GLU A 129 25.52 -0.73 14.72
C GLU A 129 25.51 0.60 13.95
N THR A 130 26.65 0.99 13.41
CA THR A 130 26.79 2.24 12.64
C THR A 130 26.23 2.15 11.22
N THR A 131 26.11 0.93 10.69
CA THR A 131 25.58 0.64 9.37
C THR A 131 24.61 -0.52 9.41
N MET A 132 23.65 -0.53 8.49
CA MET A 132 22.67 -1.58 8.33
C MET A 132 22.57 -2.02 6.87
N GLN A 133 22.09 -3.24 6.66
CA GLN A 133 21.80 -3.78 5.32
C GLN A 133 20.31 -3.64 5.02
N ALA A 134 19.99 -3.09 3.85
CA ALA A 134 18.63 -2.99 3.34
C ALA A 134 18.52 -3.67 1.97
N ARG A 135 17.38 -4.32 1.70
CA ARG A 135 17.09 -4.91 0.40
C ARG A 135 16.47 -3.86 -0.51
N ALA A 136 17.25 -3.34 -1.44
CA ALA A 136 16.82 -2.43 -2.50
C ALA A 136 16.46 -3.21 -3.79
N ALA A 137 15.98 -2.48 -4.81
CA ALA A 137 15.55 -3.05 -6.08
C ALA A 137 16.64 -3.89 -6.80
N ASP A 138 17.90 -3.43 -6.83
CA ASP A 138 19.01 -4.12 -7.50
C ASP A 138 19.84 -4.99 -6.53
N GLY A 139 19.33 -5.27 -5.32
CA GLY A 139 19.98 -6.12 -4.32
C GLY A 139 20.23 -5.42 -2.99
N MET A 140 21.13 -5.98 -2.18
CA MET A 140 21.43 -5.43 -0.86
C MET A 140 22.25 -4.13 -0.98
N VAL A 141 21.87 -3.12 -0.19
CA VAL A 141 22.58 -1.85 -0.05
C VAL A 141 22.95 -1.63 1.42
N THR A 142 24.17 -1.14 1.66
CA THR A 142 24.63 -0.73 2.99
C THR A 142 24.30 0.73 3.21
N LEU A 143 23.57 1.03 4.28
CA LEU A 143 23.18 2.38 4.66
C LEU A 143 23.75 2.73 6.03
N LYS A 144 24.03 4.00 6.28
CA LYS A 144 24.33 4.46 7.63
C LYS A 144 23.06 4.40 8.46
N THR A 145 23.14 3.75 9.61
CA THR A 145 21.99 3.56 10.50
C THR A 145 21.40 4.90 10.95
N ALA A 146 22.28 5.88 11.25
CA ALA A 146 21.87 7.22 11.67
C ALA A 146 21.08 7.97 10.58
N ASP A 147 21.46 7.83 9.31
CA ASP A 147 20.79 8.52 8.20
C ASP A 147 19.36 7.98 8.01
N VAL A 148 19.16 6.66 8.14
CA VAL A 148 17.83 6.04 8.07
C VAL A 148 16.99 6.42 9.28
N ALA A 149 17.58 6.45 10.48
CA ALA A 149 16.89 6.86 11.69
C ALA A 149 16.45 8.33 11.63
N GLN A 150 17.26 9.21 11.02
CA GLN A 150 16.93 10.62 10.84
C GLN A 150 15.66 10.83 10.02
N ILE A 151 15.43 10.02 8.98
CA ILE A 151 14.23 10.09 8.13
C ILE A 151 13.05 9.26 8.65
N SER A 152 13.15 8.69 9.85
CA SER A 152 12.10 7.84 10.42
C SER A 152 10.74 8.53 10.50
N GLY A 153 10.71 9.81 10.89
CA GLY A 153 9.47 10.58 10.95
C GLY A 153 8.87 10.80 9.56
N ASP A 154 9.71 11.05 8.56
CA ASP A 154 9.31 11.20 7.16
C ASP A 154 8.74 9.89 6.60
N ILE A 155 9.38 8.75 6.88
CA ILE A 155 8.89 7.43 6.46
C ILE A 155 7.48 7.22 6.99
N MET A 156 7.26 7.42 8.30
CA MET A 156 5.95 7.21 8.92
C MET A 156 4.88 8.18 8.37
N GLY A 157 5.24 9.45 8.19
CA GLY A 157 4.35 10.46 7.62
C GLY A 157 3.97 10.15 6.17
N GLN A 158 4.94 9.74 5.36
CA GLN A 158 4.71 9.45 3.94
C GLN A 158 4.02 8.12 3.71
N ILE A 159 4.22 7.09 4.54
CA ILE A 159 3.39 5.87 4.51
C ILE A 159 1.92 6.26 4.67
N TYR A 160 1.62 7.05 5.71
CA TYR A 160 0.25 7.46 5.97
C TYR A 160 -0.36 8.32 4.86
N ALA A 161 0.37 9.34 4.39
CA ALA A 161 -0.11 10.22 3.31
C ALA A 161 -0.32 9.45 1.99
N ARG A 162 0.57 8.49 1.69
CA ARG A 162 0.50 7.67 0.49
C ARG A 162 -0.71 6.75 0.52
N ASP A 163 -0.92 6.02 1.61
CA ASP A 163 -2.01 5.05 1.71
C ASP A 163 -3.37 5.75 1.56
N PHE A 164 -3.53 6.91 2.18
CA PHE A 164 -4.73 7.74 2.02
C PHE A 164 -4.91 8.27 0.59
N LYS A 165 -3.83 8.72 -0.06
CA LYS A 165 -3.87 9.13 -1.46
C LYS A 165 -4.22 7.96 -2.39
N MET A 166 -3.76 6.74 -2.10
CA MET A 166 -4.13 5.52 -2.84
C MET A 166 -5.61 5.18 -2.66
N VAL A 167 -6.16 5.33 -1.45
CA VAL A 167 -7.60 5.23 -1.20
C VAL A 167 -8.35 6.30 -2.01
N ASP A 168 -7.91 7.56 -1.96
CA ASP A 168 -8.54 8.70 -2.62
C ASP A 168 -8.64 8.54 -4.15
N GLN A 169 -7.61 8.00 -4.80
CA GLN A 169 -7.63 7.75 -6.25
C GLN A 169 -8.35 6.45 -6.66
N SER A 170 -8.74 5.61 -5.70
CA SER A 170 -9.49 4.37 -5.93
C SER A 170 -10.99 4.64 -6.03
N ASP A 171 -11.70 3.80 -6.81
CA ASP A 171 -13.16 3.84 -6.87
C ASP A 171 -13.80 3.19 -5.64
N MET A 172 -13.12 2.19 -5.06
CA MET A 172 -13.59 1.45 -3.89
C MET A 172 -12.42 0.88 -3.07
N ILE A 173 -12.70 0.57 -1.82
CA ILE A 173 -11.82 -0.19 -0.93
C ILE A 173 -12.40 -1.60 -0.72
N VAL A 174 -11.53 -2.60 -0.75
CA VAL A 174 -11.89 -3.97 -0.37
C VAL A 174 -10.93 -4.39 0.74
N SER A 175 -11.45 -4.65 1.93
CA SER A 175 -10.64 -4.98 3.11
C SER A 175 -10.79 -6.44 3.50
N LEU A 176 -9.70 -7.18 3.61
CA LEU A 176 -9.66 -8.53 4.17
C LEU A 176 -9.35 -8.47 5.67
N VAL A 177 -10.24 -9.06 6.46
CA VAL A 177 -10.06 -9.26 7.91
C VAL A 177 -9.96 -10.78 8.17
N PRO A 178 -8.73 -11.34 8.15
CA PRO A 178 -8.52 -12.78 8.36
C PRO A 178 -8.72 -13.17 9.83
N GLU A 179 -8.83 -14.47 10.10
CA GLU A 179 -8.74 -15.00 11.48
C GLU A 179 -7.27 -15.20 11.85
N LEU A 180 -6.82 -14.57 12.94
CA LEU A 180 -5.49 -14.81 13.48
C LEU A 180 -5.46 -16.10 14.32
N PRO A 181 -4.29 -16.71 14.58
CA PRO A 181 -4.18 -17.95 15.36
C PRO A 181 -4.77 -17.88 16.78
N ASN A 182 -4.89 -16.68 17.33
CA ASN A 182 -5.52 -16.43 18.62
C ASN A 182 -7.06 -16.35 18.56
N GLY A 183 -7.67 -16.65 17.40
CA GLY A 183 -9.10 -16.59 17.14
C GLY A 183 -9.68 -15.18 17.02
N LYS A 184 -8.84 -14.14 17.00
CA LYS A 184 -9.27 -12.74 16.86
C LYS A 184 -9.23 -12.30 15.39
N PRO A 185 -10.05 -11.32 15.00
CA PRO A 185 -9.93 -10.71 13.67
C PRO A 185 -8.57 -10.03 13.51
N GLY A 186 -7.95 -10.22 12.34
CA GLY A 186 -6.76 -9.53 11.88
C GLY A 186 -7.08 -8.09 11.47
N LEU A 187 -7.63 -7.32 12.41
CA LEU A 187 -8.01 -5.92 12.22
C LEU A 187 -7.01 -5.04 12.95
N SER A 188 -6.26 -4.22 12.20
CA SER A 188 -5.33 -3.24 12.76
C SER A 188 -5.94 -1.85 12.77
N SER A 189 -5.38 -0.95 13.59
CA SER A 189 -5.79 0.46 13.59
C SER A 189 -5.55 1.16 12.24
N GLY A 190 -4.57 0.69 11.45
CA GLY A 190 -4.35 1.16 10.09
C GLY A 190 -5.55 0.85 9.21
N VAL A 191 -5.97 -0.42 9.19
CA VAL A 191 -7.14 -0.89 8.41
C VAL A 191 -8.42 -0.16 8.81
N GLU A 192 -8.67 0.03 10.10
CA GLU A 192 -9.86 0.77 10.57
C GLU A 192 -9.88 2.22 10.06
N ARG A 193 -8.72 2.89 10.05
CA ARG A 193 -8.61 4.27 9.57
C ARG A 193 -8.77 4.38 8.06
N GLU A 194 -8.25 3.42 7.31
CA GLU A 194 -8.46 3.34 5.85
C GLU A 194 -9.94 3.17 5.51
N LEU A 195 -10.63 2.26 6.21
CA LEU A 195 -12.07 2.04 6.05
C LEU A 195 -12.88 3.31 6.36
N HIS A 196 -12.56 3.97 7.48
CA HIS A 196 -13.23 5.21 7.86
C HIS A 196 -12.97 6.34 6.86
N HIS A 197 -11.74 6.53 6.43
CA HIS A 197 -11.36 7.55 5.44
C HIS A 197 -12.08 7.30 4.11
N ALA A 198 -12.16 6.05 3.65
CA ALA A 198 -12.90 5.69 2.45
C ALA A 198 -14.40 5.98 2.57
N PHE A 199 -14.99 5.66 3.73
CA PHE A 199 -16.40 5.92 4.02
C PHE A 199 -16.71 7.44 4.03
N GLU A 200 -15.91 8.24 4.74
CA GLU A 200 -16.05 9.70 4.75
C GLU A 200 -15.85 10.33 3.37
N GLY A 201 -14.97 9.73 2.55
CA GLY A 201 -14.76 10.09 1.15
C GLY A 201 -15.89 9.65 0.20
N GLY A 202 -16.96 9.02 0.71
CA GLY A 202 -18.11 8.58 -0.08
C GLY A 202 -17.82 7.41 -1.03
N LYS A 203 -16.77 6.62 -0.76
CA LYS A 203 -16.38 5.48 -1.59
C LYS A 203 -17.21 4.25 -1.24
N GLU A 204 -17.23 3.28 -2.15
CA GLU A 204 -17.77 1.95 -1.80
C GLU A 204 -16.77 1.22 -0.90
N VAL A 205 -17.24 0.73 0.23
CA VAL A 205 -16.45 0.07 1.27
C VAL A 205 -16.89 -1.39 1.40
N TYR A 206 -16.08 -2.32 0.93
CA TYR A 206 -16.36 -3.74 1.01
C TYR A 206 -15.45 -4.41 2.03
N VAL A 207 -16.01 -5.25 2.90
CA VAL A 207 -15.25 -5.95 3.94
C VAL A 207 -15.44 -7.45 3.79
N ILE A 208 -14.35 -8.19 3.64
CA ILE A 208 -14.30 -9.65 3.69
C ILE A 208 -13.93 -10.03 5.12
N TRP A 209 -14.93 -10.41 5.89
CA TRP A 209 -14.80 -10.83 7.28
C TRP A 209 -14.66 -12.36 7.34
N ALA A 210 -13.44 -12.85 7.18
CA ALA A 210 -13.12 -14.28 7.22
C ALA A 210 -13.05 -14.85 8.64
N CYS A 211 -12.99 -13.97 9.65
CA CYS A 211 -13.03 -14.36 11.07
C CYS A 211 -14.39 -14.95 11.49
N ARG A 212 -14.37 -16.01 12.31
CA ARG A 212 -15.58 -16.64 12.87
C ARG A 212 -16.38 -15.73 13.79
N GLY A 213 -15.70 -14.82 14.49
CA GLY A 213 -16.35 -13.81 15.33
C GLY A 213 -17.31 -12.93 14.53
N THR A 214 -18.18 -12.20 15.21
CA THR A 214 -19.04 -11.20 14.57
C THR A 214 -18.27 -9.90 14.35
N PRO A 215 -18.44 -9.24 13.19
CA PRO A 215 -17.88 -7.90 12.96
C PRO A 215 -18.40 -6.91 14.01
N SER A 216 -17.56 -5.92 14.35
CA SER A 216 -17.98 -4.85 15.25
C SER A 216 -18.99 -3.92 14.56
N PRO A 217 -19.85 -3.21 15.31
CA PRO A 217 -20.76 -2.22 14.73
C PRO A 217 -20.05 -1.17 13.88
N PHE A 218 -18.84 -0.74 14.29
CA PHE A 218 -18.05 0.23 13.52
C PHE A 218 -17.73 -0.26 12.10
N ILE A 219 -17.47 -1.56 11.93
CA ILE A 219 -17.24 -2.16 10.62
C ILE A 219 -18.54 -2.24 9.82
N THR A 220 -19.64 -2.67 10.45
CA THR A 220 -20.92 -2.83 9.73
C THR A 220 -21.55 -1.51 9.32
N GLU A 221 -21.34 -0.43 10.10
CA GLU A 221 -21.88 0.91 9.80
C GLU A 221 -21.06 1.64 8.72
N THR A 222 -19.76 1.36 8.61
CA THR A 222 -18.88 1.98 7.60
C THR A 222 -18.80 1.17 6.31
N ALA A 223 -19.18 -0.11 6.33
CA ALA A 223 -19.17 -0.98 5.15
C ALA A 223 -20.43 -0.81 4.29
N THR A 224 -20.25 -0.65 2.98
CA THR A 224 -21.30 -0.84 1.99
C THR A 224 -21.84 -2.27 2.02
N ARG A 225 -20.96 -3.27 2.17
CA ARG A 225 -21.34 -4.67 2.35
C ARG A 225 -20.22 -5.48 3.01
N VAL A 226 -20.61 -6.44 3.84
CA VAL A 226 -19.72 -7.41 4.48
C VAL A 226 -19.94 -8.79 3.86
N PHE A 227 -18.86 -9.52 3.60
CA PHE A 227 -18.82 -10.87 3.04
C PHE A 227 -18.08 -11.83 3.98
N ARG A 228 -18.31 -13.13 3.85
CA ARG A 228 -17.58 -14.16 4.62
C ARG A 228 -16.35 -14.69 3.89
N SER A 229 -16.24 -14.48 2.59
CA SER A 229 -15.07 -14.92 1.82
C SER A 229 -14.80 -14.02 0.60
N THR A 230 -13.62 -14.17 0.02
CA THR A 230 -13.24 -13.45 -1.20
C THR A 230 -14.15 -13.86 -2.36
N GLU A 231 -14.51 -15.13 -2.46
CA GLU A 231 -15.37 -15.67 -3.52
C GLU A 231 -16.76 -15.02 -3.49
N GLU A 232 -17.35 -14.85 -2.31
CA GLU A 232 -18.65 -14.17 -2.15
C GLU A 232 -18.57 -12.70 -2.62
N ALA A 233 -17.48 -12.01 -2.30
CA ALA A 233 -17.24 -10.64 -2.76
C ALA A 233 -17.12 -10.58 -4.30
N ILE A 234 -16.37 -11.50 -4.91
CA ILE A 234 -16.23 -11.57 -6.38
C ILE A 234 -17.57 -11.86 -7.05
N GLU A 235 -18.40 -12.75 -6.50
CA GLU A 235 -19.74 -13.03 -7.03
C GLU A 235 -20.63 -11.77 -6.97
N HIS A 236 -20.56 -11.02 -5.86
CA HIS A 236 -21.26 -9.75 -5.75
C HIS A 236 -20.79 -8.74 -6.79
N PHE A 237 -19.48 -8.63 -7.02
CA PHE A 237 -18.92 -7.73 -8.03
C PHE A 237 -19.33 -8.15 -9.45
N ARG A 238 -19.48 -9.45 -9.71
CA ARG A 238 -20.00 -9.95 -10.99
C ARG A 238 -21.45 -9.54 -11.20
N ALA A 239 -22.28 -9.66 -10.16
CA ALA A 239 -23.67 -9.21 -10.19
C ALA A 239 -23.81 -7.70 -10.40
N LYS A 240 -22.86 -6.89 -9.89
CA LYS A 240 -22.78 -5.43 -10.17
C LYS A 240 -22.20 -5.08 -11.54
N GLY A 241 -21.68 -6.07 -12.30
CA GLY A 241 -21.00 -5.84 -13.57
C GLY A 241 -19.63 -5.20 -13.45
N TYR A 242 -18.99 -5.29 -12.28
CA TYR A 242 -17.63 -4.76 -12.06
C TYR A 242 -16.54 -5.72 -12.55
N VAL A 243 -16.87 -7.00 -12.58
CA VAL A 243 -16.00 -8.08 -13.07
C VAL A 243 -16.76 -8.92 -14.09
N SER A 244 -16.06 -9.36 -15.12
CA SER A 244 -16.54 -10.27 -16.18
C SER A 244 -16.26 -11.72 -15.84
#